data_AF-A0A5B7JDS9-F1
#
_entry.id   AF-A0A5B7JDS9-F1
#
_cell.length_a   1.000
_cell.length_b   1.000
_cell.length_c   1.000
_cell.angle_alpha   90.00
_cell.angle_beta   90.00
_cell.angle_gamma   90.00
#
_symmetry.space_group_name_H-M   'P 1'
#
loop_
_entity.id
_entity.type
_entity.pdbx_description
1 polymer ?
#
loop_
_entity_poly.entity_id
_entity_poly.type
_entity_poly.pdbx_seq_one_letter_code
_entity_poly.pdbx_strand_id
1 'polypeptide(L)'
;MMDASGSETAFNEVLGEAFVPACTLGVGQRAHLVFGQDINHLKFFTTYGLQEGYEPFCVNMERPVTFWYTKDQPIFENNEDFHDSTIEVTRIPAGSETPPCLKISSKMFEQCEKANWEFLRLSLPVVCEDVFIE
;
A
#
# COMPACT_ATOMS: atom_id res chain seq x y z
N MET A 1 11.74 -11.85 25.93
CA MET A 1 11.26 -13.01 25.14
C MET A 1 12.51 -13.66 24.61
N MET A 2 12.68 -14.97 24.74
CA MET A 2 13.85 -15.67 24.23
C MET A 2 13.41 -16.66 23.15
N ASP A 3 14.22 -16.82 22.12
CA ASP A 3 14.02 -17.89 21.16
C ASP A 3 14.42 -19.26 21.74
N ALA A 4 14.29 -20.32 20.95
CA ALA A 4 14.64 -21.68 21.38
C ALA A 4 16.14 -21.85 21.71
N SER A 5 17.00 -20.92 21.27
CA SER A 5 18.45 -20.92 21.55
C SER A 5 18.83 -20.09 22.78
N GLY A 6 17.86 -19.38 23.39
CA GLY A 6 18.10 -18.45 24.49
C GLY A 6 18.53 -17.05 24.04
N SER A 7 18.44 -16.73 22.75
CA SER A 7 18.76 -15.39 22.24
C SER A 7 17.70 -14.38 22.69
N GLU A 8 18.16 -13.23 23.18
CA GLU A 8 17.30 -12.09 23.55
C GLU A 8 16.92 -11.22 22.34
N THR A 9 17.70 -11.28 21.27
CA THR A 9 17.47 -10.55 20.01
C THR A 9 16.83 -11.45 18.97
N ALA A 10 15.71 -11.01 18.39
CA ALA A 10 15.01 -11.75 17.35
C ALA A 10 15.67 -11.64 15.96
N PHE A 11 16.33 -10.51 15.68
CA PHE A 11 16.96 -10.22 14.39
C PHE A 11 18.31 -9.53 14.60
N ASN A 12 19.28 -9.86 13.76
CA ASN A 12 20.60 -9.23 13.69
C ASN A 12 20.87 -8.79 12.24
N GLU A 13 21.73 -7.77 12.05
CA GLU A 13 22.18 -7.30 10.74
C GLU A 13 21.04 -6.86 9.79
N VAL A 14 20.00 -6.21 10.35
CA VAL A 14 18.87 -5.70 9.56
C VAL A 14 19.34 -4.54 8.68
N LEU A 15 19.10 -4.65 7.37
CA LEU A 15 19.46 -3.65 6.37
C LEU A 15 18.31 -2.64 6.15
N GLY A 16 18.65 -1.37 5.89
CA GLY A 16 17.68 -0.32 5.58
C GLY A 16 18.20 1.06 6.00
N GLU A 17 17.70 2.13 5.35
CA GLU A 17 18.05 3.51 5.73
C GLU A 17 17.26 3.99 6.96
N ALA A 18 15.99 3.57 7.08
CA ALA A 18 15.11 3.91 8.19
C ALA A 18 13.99 2.87 8.33
N PHE A 19 13.39 2.82 9.52
CA PHE A 19 12.29 1.91 9.84
C PHE A 19 11.10 2.70 10.41
N VAL A 20 9.90 2.24 10.11
CA VAL A 20 8.65 2.79 10.65
C VAL A 20 7.87 1.71 11.39
N PRO A 21 7.22 2.03 12.53
CA PRO A 21 6.35 1.08 13.19
C PRO A 21 5.15 0.72 12.30
N ALA A 22 4.92 -0.56 12.09
CA ALA A 22 3.79 -1.09 11.34
C ALA A 22 3.00 -2.09 12.18
N CYS A 23 1.69 -2.15 11.98
CA CYS A 23 0.82 -3.13 12.62
C CYS A 23 -0.30 -3.57 11.68
N THR A 24 -0.72 -4.83 11.81
CA THR A 24 -1.87 -5.38 11.11
C THR A 24 -2.88 -5.87 12.13
N LEU A 25 -4.15 -5.53 11.94
CA LEU A 25 -5.25 -5.99 12.78
C LEU A 25 -6.15 -6.92 11.96
N GLY A 26 -6.46 -8.09 12.52
CA GLY A 26 -7.44 -9.01 11.96
C GLY A 26 -8.88 -8.55 12.19
N VAL A 27 -9.82 -9.25 11.55
CA VAL A 27 -11.26 -8.95 11.66
C VAL A 27 -11.71 -8.99 13.12
N GLY A 28 -12.37 -7.91 13.57
CA GLY A 28 -12.89 -7.78 14.92
C GLY A 28 -11.84 -7.47 16.00
N GLN A 29 -10.55 -7.43 15.67
CA GLN A 29 -9.52 -7.05 16.62
C GLN A 29 -9.49 -5.54 16.85
N ARG A 30 -9.14 -5.14 18.07
CA ARG A 30 -9.01 -3.74 18.47
C ARG A 30 -7.68 -3.56 19.18
N ALA A 31 -6.97 -2.50 18.83
CA ALA A 31 -5.72 -2.13 19.48
C ALA A 31 -5.72 -0.64 19.79
N HIS A 32 -5.00 -0.26 20.84
CA HIS A 32 -4.63 1.11 21.13
C HIS A 32 -3.11 1.22 21.03
N LEU A 33 -2.65 1.98 20.05
CA LEU A 33 -1.23 2.12 19.73
C LEU A 33 -0.69 3.36 20.44
N VAL A 34 0.40 3.19 21.19
CA VAL A 34 1.05 4.27 21.94
C VAL A 34 2.50 4.37 21.48
N PHE A 35 2.83 5.49 20.83
CA PHE A 35 4.19 5.77 20.32
C PHE A 35 5.00 6.70 21.22
N GLY A 36 4.49 7.01 22.42
CA GLY A 36 5.25 7.72 23.44
C GLY A 36 5.34 9.22 23.25
N GLN A 37 4.32 9.85 22.65
CA GLN A 37 4.17 11.31 22.69
C GLN A 37 3.93 11.80 24.12
N ASP A 38 3.11 11.07 24.88
CA ASP A 38 2.98 11.22 26.33
C ASP A 38 3.61 10.00 27.01
N ILE A 39 4.69 10.24 27.75
CA ILE A 39 5.46 9.20 28.44
C ILE A 39 4.63 8.48 29.51
N ASN A 40 3.60 9.13 30.06
CA ASN A 40 2.75 8.54 31.10
C ASN A 40 1.90 7.37 30.57
N HIS A 41 1.69 7.30 29.25
CA HIS A 41 1.00 6.17 28.63
C HIS A 41 1.91 4.94 28.43
N LEU A 42 3.23 5.08 28.58
CA LEU A 42 4.18 3.98 28.43
C LEU A 42 4.35 3.19 29.74
N LYS A 43 3.48 2.20 29.94
CA LYS A 43 3.38 1.43 31.20
C LYS A 43 4.67 0.77 31.69
N PHE A 44 5.58 0.40 30.79
CA PHE A 44 6.78 -0.39 31.11
C PHE A 44 8.10 0.28 30.69
N PHE A 45 8.05 1.52 30.18
CA PHE A 45 9.23 2.19 29.62
C PHE A 45 10.29 2.49 30.70
N THR A 46 9.88 2.91 31.89
CA THR A 46 10.83 3.18 33.00
C THR A 46 11.61 1.94 33.42
N THR A 47 10.99 0.76 33.34
CA THR A 47 11.59 -0.51 33.78
C THR A 47 12.55 -1.09 32.75
N TYR A 48 12.21 -1.07 31.47
CA TYR A 48 12.98 -1.79 30.43
C TYR A 48 13.57 -0.90 29.34
N GLY A 49 13.06 0.32 29.16
CA GLY A 49 13.52 1.23 28.10
C GLY A 49 14.52 2.26 28.59
N LEU A 50 14.18 2.96 29.68
CA LEU A 50 14.95 4.11 30.16
C LEU A 50 16.36 3.75 30.62
N GLN A 51 16.53 2.64 31.35
CA GLN A 51 17.85 2.21 31.86
C GLN A 51 18.79 1.75 30.74
N GLU A 52 18.21 1.22 29.66
CA GLU A 52 18.93 0.78 28.46
C GLU A 52 19.20 1.94 27.48
N GLY A 53 18.72 3.15 27.78
CA GLY A 53 18.93 4.35 26.95
C GLY A 53 18.04 4.45 25.71
N TYR A 54 16.93 3.71 25.64
CA TYR A 54 15.98 3.84 24.52
C TYR A 54 15.17 5.14 24.61
N GLU A 55 14.78 5.67 23.45
CA GLU A 55 13.90 6.84 23.34
C GLU A 55 12.54 6.45 22.74
N PRO A 56 11.41 7.02 23.24
CA PRO A 56 10.10 6.80 22.61
C PRO A 56 10.01 7.41 21.21
N PHE A 57 9.27 6.75 20.31
CA PHE A 57 9.20 7.12 18.89
C PHE A 57 8.69 8.56 18.63
N CYS A 58 7.68 9.02 19.37
CA CYS A 58 7.11 10.35 19.25
C CYS A 58 7.61 11.32 20.32
N VAL A 59 8.78 11.08 20.94
CA VAL A 59 9.35 12.00 21.92
C VAL A 59 9.56 13.38 21.28
N ASN A 60 9.23 14.44 22.01
CA ASN A 60 9.34 15.84 21.56
C ASN A 60 8.46 16.21 20.34
N MET A 61 7.50 15.38 19.94
CA MET A 61 6.54 15.76 18.90
C MET A 61 5.42 16.63 19.48
N GLU A 62 5.24 17.83 18.92
CA GLU A 62 4.15 18.75 19.31
C GLU A 62 2.78 18.30 18.78
N ARG A 63 2.77 17.49 17.71
CA ARG A 63 1.54 17.00 17.06
C ARG A 63 1.49 15.48 17.09
N PRO A 64 0.29 14.89 17.23
CA PRO A 64 0.12 13.44 17.09
C PRO A 64 0.65 12.96 15.74
N VAL A 65 1.27 11.78 15.74
CA VAL A 65 1.74 11.15 14.51
C VAL A 65 0.57 10.81 13.58
N THR A 66 0.75 11.02 12.29
CA THR A 66 -0.22 10.62 11.26
C THR A 66 -0.18 9.11 11.08
N PHE A 67 -1.34 8.47 11.16
CA PHE A 67 -1.49 7.04 10.87
C PHE A 67 -1.88 6.87 9.40
N TRP A 68 -1.15 6.00 8.71
CA TRP A 68 -1.49 5.54 7.38
C TRP A 68 -2.05 4.12 7.49
N TYR A 69 -3.15 3.86 6.78
CA TYR A 69 -3.79 2.56 6.79
C TYR A 69 -4.13 2.14 5.37
N THR A 70 -4.13 0.84 5.13
CA THR A 70 -4.56 0.27 3.85
C THR A 70 -6.08 0.34 3.78
N LYS A 71 -6.59 1.04 2.77
CA LYS A 71 -8.03 1.05 2.47
C LYS A 71 -8.31 -0.03 1.42
N ASP A 72 -9.10 -1.04 1.79
CA ASP A 72 -9.53 -2.10 0.88
C ASP A 72 -10.70 -1.62 -0.01
N GLN A 73 -10.47 -0.55 -0.76
CA GLN A 73 -11.43 -0.03 -1.72
C GLN A 73 -10.81 -0.15 -3.11
N PRO A 74 -11.41 -0.94 -4.02
CA PRO A 74 -11.00 -0.97 -5.41
C PRO A 74 -11.09 0.44 -6.02
N ILE A 75 -9.98 0.90 -6.59
CA ILE A 75 -9.89 2.15 -7.34
C ILE A 75 -9.27 1.87 -8.71
N PHE A 76 -9.51 2.76 -9.67
CA PHE A 76 -8.83 2.70 -10.97
C PHE A 76 -7.51 3.46 -10.89
N GLU A 77 -6.43 2.81 -11.30
CA GLU A 77 -5.09 3.37 -11.43
C GLU A 77 -4.60 3.22 -12.88
N ASN A 78 -3.57 3.97 -13.28
CA ASN A 78 -3.04 3.79 -14.64
C ASN A 78 -2.28 2.47 -14.71
N ASN A 79 -2.33 1.83 -15.88
CA ASN A 79 -1.63 0.56 -16.10
C ASN A 79 -0.10 0.67 -15.89
N GLU A 80 0.48 1.84 -16.14
CA GLU A 80 1.91 2.11 -15.94
C GLU A 80 2.30 2.20 -14.46
N ASP A 81 1.34 2.57 -13.60
CA ASP A 81 1.54 2.70 -12.15
C ASP A 81 1.36 1.35 -11.43
N PHE A 82 0.80 0.35 -12.11
CA PHE A 82 0.54 -0.98 -11.56
C PHE A 82 1.66 -1.97 -11.94
N HIS A 83 2.63 -2.13 -11.03
CA HIS A 83 3.85 -2.91 -11.27
C HIS A 83 3.59 -4.37 -11.68
N ASP A 84 2.52 -4.98 -11.18
CA ASP A 84 2.17 -6.38 -11.44
C ASP A 84 1.12 -6.53 -12.56
N SER A 85 0.92 -5.50 -13.39
CA SER A 85 -0.03 -5.58 -14.49
C SER A 85 0.38 -6.62 -15.53
N THR A 86 -0.51 -7.57 -15.79
CA THR A 86 -0.37 -8.48 -16.92
C THR A 86 -0.89 -7.87 -18.22
N ILE A 87 -1.54 -6.70 -18.14
CA ILE A 87 -2.15 -6.02 -19.27
C ILE A 87 -1.12 -5.10 -19.94
N GLU A 88 -1.00 -5.25 -21.25
CA GLU A 88 -0.21 -4.38 -22.12
C GLU A 88 -1.15 -3.62 -23.04
N VAL A 89 -0.96 -2.30 -23.10
CA VAL A 89 -1.74 -1.41 -23.95
C VAL A 89 -0.81 -0.83 -25.02
N THR A 90 -1.10 -1.10 -26.28
CA THR A 90 -0.39 -0.52 -27.43
C THR A 90 -1.29 0.48 -28.14
N ARG A 91 -0.78 1.71 -28.33
CA ARG A 91 -1.45 2.70 -29.18
C ARG A 91 -1.12 2.43 -30.64
N ILE A 92 -2.14 2.20 -31.46
CA ILE A 92 -1.98 2.00 -32.90
C ILE A 92 -2.41 3.31 -33.58
N PRO A 93 -1.50 4.01 -34.28
CA PRO A 93 -1.83 5.24 -34.99
C PRO A 93 -2.76 4.95 -36.18
N ALA A 94 -3.42 5.99 -36.68
CA ALA A 94 -4.25 5.88 -37.87
C ALA A 94 -3.41 5.45 -39.09
N GLY A 95 -3.93 4.49 -39.85
CA GLY A 95 -3.41 4.09 -41.15
C GLY A 95 -4.17 4.78 -42.28
N SER A 96 -3.83 4.49 -43.53
CA SER A 96 -4.57 5.01 -44.70
C SER A 96 -6.02 4.52 -44.73
N GLU A 97 -6.26 3.29 -44.25
CA GLU A 97 -7.57 2.61 -44.27
C GLU A 97 -8.10 2.25 -42.87
N THR A 98 -7.36 2.59 -41.80
CA THR A 98 -7.71 2.18 -40.43
C THR A 98 -7.70 3.35 -39.46
N PRO A 99 -8.76 3.53 -38.64
CA PRO A 99 -8.77 4.54 -37.60
C PRO A 99 -7.73 4.23 -36.51
N PRO A 100 -7.31 5.22 -35.70
CA PRO A 100 -6.45 4.96 -34.56
C PRO A 100 -7.19 4.09 -33.54
N CYS A 101 -6.48 3.17 -32.88
CA CYS A 101 -7.09 2.30 -31.87
C CYS A 101 -6.12 1.97 -30.72
N LEU A 102 -6.70 1.45 -29.63
CA LEU A 102 -5.97 0.91 -28.49
C LEU A 102 -6.04 -0.60 -28.55
N LYS A 103 -4.89 -1.26 -28.70
CA LYS A 103 -4.79 -2.72 -28.59
C LYS A 103 -4.46 -3.09 -27.16
N ILE A 104 -5.26 -4.00 -26.61
CA ILE A 104 -5.08 -4.55 -25.27
C ILE A 104 -4.66 -6.02 -25.43
N SER A 105 -3.56 -6.40 -24.80
CA SER A 105 -3.07 -7.78 -24.77
C SER A 105 -2.71 -8.18 -23.35
N SER A 106 -2.91 -9.45 -23.00
CA SER A 106 -2.44 -10.01 -21.73
C SER A 106 -1.13 -10.78 -21.92
N LYS A 107 -0.16 -10.57 -21.04
CA LYS A 107 1.11 -11.30 -20.97
C LYS A 107 1.01 -12.61 -20.18
N MET A 108 -0.19 -13.05 -19.81
CA MET A 108 -0.34 -14.34 -19.15
C MET A 108 0.05 -15.46 -20.13
N PHE A 109 1.23 -16.04 -19.90
CA PHE A 109 1.66 -17.27 -20.54
C PHE A 109 0.79 -18.43 -20.03
N GLU A 110 0.61 -19.44 -20.88
CA GLU A 110 -0.32 -20.57 -20.73
C GLU A 110 -0.47 -21.14 -19.31
N GLN A 111 -1.70 -21.55 -18.97
CA GLN A 111 -2.17 -22.20 -17.74
C GLN A 111 -2.40 -21.29 -16.52
N CYS A 112 -3.43 -20.45 -16.58
CA CYS A 112 -4.12 -20.02 -15.35
C CYS A 112 -5.45 -20.79 -15.26
N GLU A 113 -5.55 -21.75 -14.33
CA GLU A 113 -6.79 -22.53 -14.08
C GLU A 113 -7.94 -21.65 -13.55
N LYS A 114 -7.67 -20.38 -13.21
CA LYS A 114 -8.67 -19.41 -12.77
C LYS A 114 -8.71 -18.25 -13.75
N ALA A 115 -9.86 -18.07 -14.40
CA ALA A 115 -10.16 -16.85 -15.13
C ALA A 115 -10.27 -15.69 -14.13
N ASN A 116 -9.35 -14.72 -14.23
CA ASN A 116 -9.43 -13.47 -13.48
C ASN A 116 -10.23 -12.46 -14.30
N TRP A 117 -11.13 -11.73 -13.64
CA TRP A 117 -11.86 -10.62 -14.26
C TRP A 117 -11.05 -9.35 -14.13
N GLU A 118 -10.84 -8.67 -15.26
CA GLU A 118 -10.13 -7.39 -15.32
C GLU A 118 -11.11 -6.26 -15.66
N PHE A 119 -11.02 -5.15 -14.95
CA PHE A 119 -11.85 -3.96 -15.17
C PHE A 119 -11.02 -2.85 -15.81
N LEU A 120 -11.42 -2.40 -17.00
CA LEU A 120 -10.73 -1.35 -17.74
C LEU A 120 -11.59 -0.09 -17.82
N ARG A 121 -10.97 1.07 -17.59
CA ARG A 121 -11.63 2.38 -17.69
C ARG A 121 -10.77 3.34 -18.50
N LEU A 122 -11.40 4.02 -19.45
CA LEU A 122 -10.82 5.23 -20.03
C LEU A 122 -11.06 6.39 -19.07
N SER A 123 -9.98 7.03 -18.61
CA SER A 123 -10.04 8.24 -17.77
C SER A 123 -10.41 9.48 -18.60
N LEU A 124 -11.52 9.39 -19.35
CA LEU A 124 -12.04 10.44 -20.21
C LEU A 124 -13.57 10.54 -19.99
N PRO A 125 -14.05 11.49 -19.17
CA PRO A 125 -15.48 11.66 -18.98
C PRO A 125 -16.13 12.19 -20.27
N VAL A 126 -17.33 11.70 -20.55
CA VAL A 126 -18.17 12.20 -21.65
C VAL A 126 -19.30 13.03 -21.05
N VAL A 127 -19.47 14.25 -21.54
CA VAL A 127 -20.58 15.13 -21.20
C VAL A 127 -21.60 15.05 -22.34
N CYS A 128 -22.87 14.86 -22.00
CA CYS A 128 -23.96 14.89 -22.97
C CYS A 128 -24.57 16.29 -23.01
N GLU A 129 -24.85 16.78 -24.20
CA GLU A 129 -25.67 17.99 -24.38
C GLU A 129 -27.14 17.68 -24.07
N ASP A 130 -27.88 18.68 -23.61
CA ASP A 130 -29.30 18.55 -23.27
C ASP A 130 -30.21 18.41 -24.50
N VAL A 131 -29.65 18.62 -25.71
CA VAL A 131 -30.37 18.58 -26.98
C VAL A 131 -29.62 17.75 -28.03
N PHE A 132 -30.36 17.12 -28.94
CA PHE A 132 -29.78 16.37 -30.05
C PHE A 132 -29.21 17.32 -31.12
N ILE A 133 -28.11 16.90 -31.75
CA ILE A 133 -27.52 17.57 -32.90
C ILE A 133 -28.27 17.08 -34.16
N GLU A 134 -28.80 18.01 -34.95
CA GLU A 134 -29.43 17.76 -36.26
C GLU A 134 -28.40 17.41 -37.36
#